data_AF-A0A7W1AJ08-F1
#
_entry.id   AF-A0A7W1AJ08-F1
#
_cell.length_a   1.000
_cell.length_b   1.000
_cell.length_c   1.000
_cell.angle_alpha   90.00
_cell.angle_beta   90.00
_cell.angle_gamma   90.00
#
_symmetry.space_group_name_H-M   'P 1'
#
loop_
_entity.id
_entity.type
_entity.pdbx_description
1 polymer ?
#
loop_
_entity_poly.entity_id
_entity_poly.type
_entity_poly.pdbx_seq_one_letter_code
_entity_poly.pdbx_strand_id
1 'polypeptide(L)'
;PEYWRAGTADDQKLLRTLSTPHLLDRVAKGYPALWSKLTPPEVKDEAQFAIARYVLEAEDPTLVLMHVWATDDAQHAHGPRSAQAKQAIEDVDKLLGDLLAQLEQSPDWDRTLLVVVSDHGFAAVEQEIQLDVLFAQHGLIDANGARAFSIANGGSAYVYATDSAAREAALAVATELGPRARVIEPDEVATLGGDADAAFAVIAAPGFSFGTKRTGAAFAVTPGRGTHGYHPADPNMAASFLALGGRVQPRDLGTIRMIDIAPTVARWLGVALPSATGAPIDLAAR
;
A
#
# COMPACT_ATOMS: atom_id res chain seq x y z
N PRO A 1 -6.36 13.92 6.72
CA PRO A 1 -5.53 12.92 7.44
C PRO A 1 -6.39 11.71 7.78
N GLU A 2 -5.81 10.51 7.77
CA GLU A 2 -6.51 9.26 8.06
C GLU A 2 -6.28 8.87 9.53
N TYR A 3 -7.13 9.38 10.41
CA TYR A 3 -7.08 9.05 11.84
C TYR A 3 -8.39 8.40 12.23
N TRP A 4 -8.35 7.09 12.45
CA TRP A 4 -9.49 6.31 12.93
C TRP A 4 -9.07 5.56 14.18
N ARG A 5 -9.83 5.74 15.26
CA ARG A 5 -9.58 5.04 16.52
C ARG A 5 -10.78 4.22 16.94
N ALA A 6 -11.97 4.81 16.83
CA ALA A 6 -13.21 4.17 17.29
C ALA A 6 -14.24 3.94 16.17
N GLY A 7 -14.09 4.57 15.00
CA GLY A 7 -15.10 4.58 13.94
C GLY A 7 -16.36 5.33 14.33
N THR A 8 -16.25 6.38 15.16
CA THR A 8 -17.40 7.12 15.71
C THR A 8 -17.25 8.63 15.52
N ALA A 9 -18.24 9.40 16.00
CA ALA A 9 -18.19 10.86 16.03
C ALA A 9 -16.96 11.43 16.77
N ASP A 10 -16.29 10.66 17.64
CA ASP A 10 -15.05 11.09 18.28
C ASP A 10 -13.87 11.16 17.30
N ASP A 11 -13.83 10.28 16.31
CA ASP A 11 -12.82 10.35 15.24
C ASP A 11 -13.02 11.64 14.41
N GLN A 12 -14.26 12.08 14.20
CA GLN A 12 -14.53 13.35 13.53
C GLN A 12 -14.04 14.57 14.35
N LYS A 13 -14.11 14.52 15.68
CA LYS A 13 -13.55 15.58 16.54
C LYS A 13 -12.03 15.62 16.42
N LEU A 14 -11.40 14.45 16.41
CA LEU A 14 -9.96 14.31 16.21
C LEU A 14 -9.54 14.85 14.84
N LEU A 15 -10.23 14.45 13.77
CA LEU A 15 -9.99 14.94 12.41
C LEU A 15 -10.10 16.46 12.31
N ARG A 16 -11.11 17.08 12.94
CA ARG A 16 -11.21 18.55 13.00
C ARG A 16 -10.03 19.19 13.72
N THR A 17 -9.57 18.57 14.81
CA THR A 17 -8.47 19.10 15.63
C THR A 17 -7.11 18.99 14.92
N LEU A 18 -6.90 17.91 14.16
CA LEU A 18 -5.64 17.63 13.46
C LEU A 18 -5.60 18.18 12.03
N SER A 19 -6.67 18.81 11.55
CA SER A 19 -6.74 19.43 10.23
C SER A 19 -6.68 20.95 10.32
N THR A 20 -6.41 21.61 9.19
CA THR A 20 -6.53 23.07 9.09
C THR A 20 -7.89 23.55 9.62
N PRO A 21 -7.93 24.56 10.52
CA PRO A 21 -9.17 24.99 11.15
C PRO A 21 -10.30 25.25 10.15
N HIS A 22 -11.45 24.64 10.43
CA HIS A 22 -12.68 24.73 9.64
C HIS A 22 -12.60 24.23 8.18
N LEU A 23 -11.47 23.69 7.71
CA LEU A 23 -11.33 23.21 6.33
C LEU A 23 -12.40 22.17 6.01
N LEU A 24 -12.47 21.10 6.80
CA LEU A 24 -13.43 20.02 6.58
C LEU A 24 -14.88 20.47 6.75
N ASP A 25 -15.15 21.47 7.60
CA ASP A 25 -16.48 22.05 7.72
C ASP A 25 -16.86 22.87 6.46
N ARG A 26 -15.89 23.53 5.81
CA ARG A 26 -16.10 24.20 4.52
C ARG A 26 -16.35 23.19 3.40
N VAL A 27 -15.55 22.11 3.34
CA VAL A 27 -15.77 21.00 2.40
C VAL A 27 -17.17 20.39 2.60
N ALA A 28 -17.58 20.15 3.84
CA ALA A 28 -18.88 19.58 4.17
C ALA A 28 -20.08 20.43 3.71
N LYS A 29 -19.91 21.75 3.51
CA LYS A 29 -20.96 22.59 2.92
C LYS A 29 -21.21 22.26 1.45
N GLY A 30 -20.16 21.93 0.69
CA GLY A 30 -20.25 21.52 -0.71
C GLY A 30 -20.51 20.03 -0.89
N TYR A 31 -20.09 19.21 0.07
CA TYR A 31 -20.30 17.76 0.09
C TYR A 31 -20.90 17.32 1.44
N PRO A 32 -22.24 17.39 1.61
CA PRO A 32 -22.88 17.10 2.90
C PRO A 32 -22.65 15.69 3.45
N ALA A 33 -22.27 14.73 2.59
CA ALA A 33 -21.94 13.36 2.97
C ALA A 33 -20.49 13.20 3.49
N LEU A 34 -19.68 14.26 3.54
CA LEU A 34 -18.25 14.17 3.88
C LEU A 34 -17.99 13.34 5.14
N TRP A 35 -18.67 13.66 6.24
CA TRP A 35 -18.37 13.04 7.53
C TRP A 35 -18.75 11.56 7.59
N SER A 36 -19.82 11.14 6.93
CA SER A 36 -20.17 9.71 6.86
C SER A 36 -19.26 8.94 5.92
N LYS A 37 -18.63 9.61 4.95
CA LYS A 37 -17.71 9.03 3.97
C LYS A 37 -16.23 9.15 4.31
N LEU A 38 -15.90 9.88 5.37
CA LEU A 38 -14.52 10.04 5.89
C LEU A 38 -14.30 9.28 7.20
N THR A 39 -15.36 8.73 7.79
CA THR A 39 -15.30 8.03 9.10
C THR A 39 -15.79 6.59 8.95
N PRO A 40 -15.11 5.59 9.54
CA PRO A 40 -15.55 4.20 9.50
C PRO A 40 -16.98 4.04 10.06
N PRO A 41 -17.70 2.99 9.65
CA PRO A 41 -17.28 1.92 8.73
C PRO A 41 -17.40 2.26 7.24
N GLU A 42 -17.95 3.42 6.89
CA GLU A 42 -18.34 3.75 5.50
C GLU A 42 -17.34 4.70 4.82
N VAL A 43 -16.05 4.51 5.04
CA VAL A 43 -15.03 5.37 4.41
C VAL A 43 -15.02 5.12 2.90
N LYS A 44 -15.12 6.18 2.09
CA LYS A 44 -15.14 6.10 0.63
C LYS A 44 -14.27 7.17 -0.01
N ASP A 45 -13.73 6.85 -1.17
CA ASP A 45 -12.79 7.70 -1.90
C ASP A 45 -13.41 9.06 -2.29
N GLU A 46 -14.73 9.15 -2.49
CA GLU A 46 -15.42 10.40 -2.80
C GLU A 46 -15.17 11.49 -1.75
N ALA A 47 -14.98 11.13 -0.47
CA ALA A 47 -14.64 12.10 0.56
C ALA A 47 -13.26 12.71 0.33
N GLN A 48 -12.27 11.90 -0.07
CA GLN A 48 -10.91 12.35 -0.35
C GLN A 48 -10.89 13.24 -1.60
N PHE A 49 -11.59 12.83 -2.66
CA PHE A 49 -11.74 13.65 -3.86
C PHE A 49 -12.48 14.97 -3.59
N ALA A 50 -13.53 14.97 -2.76
CA ALA A 50 -14.21 16.21 -2.36
C ALA A 50 -13.27 17.19 -1.63
N ILE A 51 -12.42 16.67 -0.73
CA ILE A 51 -11.40 17.48 -0.05
C ILE A 51 -10.38 18.01 -1.06
N ALA A 52 -9.82 17.16 -1.92
CA ALA A 52 -8.80 17.55 -2.89
C ALA A 52 -9.32 18.63 -3.84
N ARG A 53 -10.52 18.44 -4.40
CA ARG A 53 -11.17 19.42 -5.28
C ARG A 53 -11.38 20.76 -4.59
N TYR A 54 -11.84 20.76 -3.33
CA TYR A 54 -12.01 21.98 -2.55
C TYR A 54 -10.69 22.69 -2.29
N VAL A 55 -9.65 21.96 -1.87
CA VAL A 55 -8.33 22.54 -1.58
C VAL A 55 -7.74 23.15 -2.85
N LEU A 56 -7.82 22.46 -3.98
CA LEU A 56 -7.35 22.97 -5.28
C LEU A 56 -8.10 24.22 -5.75
N GLU A 57 -9.39 24.33 -5.44
CA GLU A 57 -10.22 25.48 -5.84
C GLU A 57 -10.04 26.68 -4.90
N ALA A 58 -9.97 26.44 -3.60
CA ALA A 58 -10.15 27.49 -2.59
C ALA A 58 -8.88 27.87 -1.83
N GLU A 59 -7.83 27.04 -1.86
CA GLU A 59 -6.65 27.20 -0.99
C GLU A 59 -5.32 27.36 -1.77
N ASP A 60 -5.34 27.31 -3.11
CA ASP A 60 -4.17 27.49 -4.01
C ASP A 60 -2.90 26.74 -3.54
N PRO A 61 -2.96 25.41 -3.38
CA PRO A 61 -1.86 24.63 -2.84
C PRO A 61 -0.71 24.45 -3.85
N THR A 62 0.54 24.48 -3.37
CA THR A 62 1.70 24.09 -4.20
C THR A 62 1.80 22.56 -4.40
N LEU A 63 1.31 21.77 -3.43
CA LEU A 63 1.32 20.32 -3.47
C LEU A 63 0.11 19.76 -2.73
N VAL A 64 -0.59 18.83 -3.36
CA VAL A 64 -1.63 18.01 -2.72
C VAL A 64 -1.19 16.55 -2.78
N LEU A 65 -1.20 15.88 -1.63
CA LEU A 65 -1.03 14.43 -1.52
C LEU A 65 -2.36 13.85 -1.05
N MET A 66 -2.88 12.90 -1.82
CA MET A 66 -4.16 12.24 -1.56
C MET A 66 -3.97 10.74 -1.67
N HIS A 67 -4.63 10.01 -0.78
CA HIS A 67 -4.64 8.56 -0.74
C HIS A 67 -6.07 8.05 -1.00
N VAL A 68 -6.15 6.92 -1.71
CA VAL A 68 -7.36 6.28 -2.25
C VAL A 68 -7.18 4.78 -1.98
N TRP A 69 -8.14 4.12 -1.34
CA TRP A 69 -7.94 2.76 -0.82
C TRP A 69 -8.98 1.73 -1.29
N ALA A 70 -10.11 2.14 -1.87
CA ALA A 70 -11.21 1.19 -2.16
C ALA A 70 -10.81 0.05 -3.11
N THR A 71 -9.83 0.29 -3.98
CA THR A 71 -9.29 -0.75 -4.88
C THR A 71 -8.53 -1.83 -4.10
N ASP A 72 -7.71 -1.44 -3.13
CA ASP A 72 -6.98 -2.37 -2.26
C ASP A 72 -7.94 -3.23 -1.42
N ASP A 73 -8.90 -2.58 -0.76
CA ASP A 73 -9.96 -3.24 0.02
C ASP A 73 -10.73 -4.28 -0.81
N ALA A 74 -11.15 -3.89 -2.02
CA ALA A 74 -11.88 -4.77 -2.92
C ALA A 74 -11.03 -5.98 -3.36
N GLN A 75 -9.73 -5.77 -3.62
CA GLN A 75 -8.82 -6.85 -4.00
C GLN A 75 -8.50 -7.78 -2.84
N HIS A 76 -8.40 -7.29 -1.61
CA HIS A 76 -8.28 -8.14 -0.42
C HIS A 76 -9.53 -8.99 -0.17
N ALA A 77 -10.72 -8.38 -0.33
CA ALA A 77 -11.99 -9.05 -0.04
C ALA A 77 -12.40 -10.06 -1.12
N HIS A 78 -12.11 -9.77 -2.39
CA HIS A 78 -12.66 -10.51 -3.54
C HIS A 78 -11.60 -11.04 -4.52
N GLY A 79 -10.32 -10.75 -4.27
CA GLY A 79 -9.21 -11.10 -5.15
C GLY A 79 -9.02 -10.12 -6.31
N PRO A 80 -7.81 -10.10 -6.91
CA PRO A 80 -7.52 -9.27 -8.07
C PRO A 80 -8.38 -9.71 -9.27
N ARG A 81 -8.74 -8.74 -10.12
CA ARG A 81 -9.56 -8.93 -11.34
C ARG A 81 -10.99 -9.44 -11.13
N SER A 82 -11.46 -9.52 -9.88
CA SER A 82 -12.87 -9.75 -9.56
C SER A 82 -13.77 -8.62 -10.10
N ALA A 83 -15.08 -8.87 -10.20
CA ALA A 83 -16.01 -7.84 -10.63
C ALA A 83 -16.00 -6.63 -9.68
N GLN A 84 -15.83 -6.88 -8.39
CA GLN A 84 -15.75 -5.86 -7.34
C GLN A 84 -14.47 -5.03 -7.46
N ALA A 85 -13.31 -5.66 -7.69
CA ALA A 85 -12.06 -4.95 -7.91
C ALA A 85 -12.12 -4.09 -9.19
N LYS A 86 -12.74 -4.60 -10.26
CA LYS A 86 -12.95 -3.82 -11.49
C LYS A 86 -13.88 -2.64 -11.27
N GLN A 87 -14.99 -2.85 -10.55
CA GLN A 87 -15.91 -1.77 -10.21
C GLN A 87 -15.22 -0.67 -9.38
N ALA A 88 -14.41 -1.05 -8.38
CA ALA A 88 -13.66 -0.08 -7.58
C ALA A 88 -12.69 0.76 -8.44
N ILE A 89 -12.05 0.14 -9.45
CA ILE A 89 -11.20 0.85 -10.41
C ILE A 89 -12.04 1.81 -11.27
N GLU A 90 -13.19 1.38 -11.80
CA GLU A 90 -14.10 2.22 -12.60
C GLU A 90 -14.66 3.41 -11.78
N ASP A 91 -14.94 3.19 -10.50
CA ASP A 91 -15.42 4.24 -9.59
C ASP A 91 -14.34 5.30 -9.36
N VAL A 92 -13.08 4.88 -9.12
CA VAL A 92 -11.93 5.79 -8.97
C VAL A 92 -11.60 6.50 -10.28
N ASP A 93 -11.67 5.81 -11.42
CA ASP A 93 -11.46 6.39 -12.75
C ASP A 93 -12.41 7.57 -13.01
N LYS A 94 -13.69 7.41 -12.66
CA LYS A 94 -14.68 8.49 -12.76
C LYS A 94 -14.30 9.70 -11.88
N LEU A 95 -13.93 9.46 -10.62
CA LEU A 95 -13.54 10.53 -9.69
C LEU A 95 -12.27 11.26 -10.16
N LEU A 96 -11.31 10.50 -10.70
CA LEU A 96 -10.09 11.03 -11.30
C LEU A 96 -10.39 11.86 -12.55
N GLY A 97 -11.31 11.40 -13.41
CA GLY A 97 -11.77 12.14 -14.58
C GLY A 97 -12.38 13.50 -14.20
N ASP A 98 -13.23 13.54 -13.17
CA ASP A 98 -13.81 14.79 -12.68
C ASP A 98 -12.74 15.75 -12.14
N LEU A 99 -11.75 15.23 -11.40
CA LEU A 99 -10.62 16.01 -10.88
C LEU A 99 -9.73 16.54 -12.01
N LEU A 100 -9.39 15.70 -13.00
CA LEU A 100 -8.61 16.09 -14.16
C LEU A 100 -9.32 17.21 -14.95
N ALA A 101 -10.62 17.07 -15.18
CA ALA A 101 -11.41 18.10 -15.86
C ALA A 101 -11.40 19.45 -15.12
N GLN A 102 -11.37 19.45 -13.78
CA GLN A 102 -11.19 20.67 -12.97
C GLN A 102 -9.79 21.26 -13.17
N LEU A 103 -8.74 20.43 -13.15
CA LEU A 103 -7.36 20.87 -13.34
C LEU A 103 -7.12 21.45 -14.74
N GLU A 104 -7.68 20.83 -15.79
CA GLU A 104 -7.56 21.30 -17.18
C GLU A 104 -8.23 22.66 -17.42
N GLN A 105 -9.26 22.99 -16.63
CA GLN A 105 -9.94 24.29 -16.67
C GLN A 105 -9.23 25.36 -15.84
N SER A 106 -8.25 24.98 -15.01
CA SER A 106 -7.50 25.92 -14.19
C SER A 106 -6.56 26.78 -15.04
N PRO A 107 -6.41 28.08 -14.75
CA PRO A 107 -5.39 28.93 -15.38
C PRO A 107 -3.96 28.43 -15.16
N ASP A 108 -3.75 27.52 -14.20
CA ASP A 108 -2.45 26.92 -13.86
C ASP A 108 -2.20 25.56 -14.51
N TRP A 109 -3.06 25.09 -15.43
CA TRP A 109 -2.88 23.79 -16.08
C TRP A 109 -1.48 23.59 -16.70
N ASP A 110 -0.96 24.63 -17.35
CA ASP A 110 0.39 24.61 -17.99
C ASP A 110 1.55 24.40 -17.01
N ARG A 111 1.33 24.60 -15.71
CA ARG A 111 2.33 24.39 -14.65
C ARG A 111 1.95 23.30 -13.65
N THR A 112 0.77 22.70 -13.82
CA THR A 112 0.25 21.63 -12.98
C THR A 112 0.81 20.28 -13.43
N LEU A 113 1.17 19.44 -12.45
CA LEU A 113 1.50 18.03 -12.65
C LEU A 113 0.57 17.18 -11.77
N LEU A 114 -0.26 16.37 -12.41
CA LEU A 114 -1.02 15.31 -11.77
C LEU A 114 -0.22 14.00 -11.91
N VAL A 115 0.14 13.40 -10.78
CA VAL A 115 0.79 12.08 -10.75
C VAL A 115 -0.13 11.10 -10.05
N VAL A 116 -0.51 10.02 -10.73
CA VAL A 116 -1.26 8.91 -10.15
C VAL A 116 -0.29 7.76 -9.96
N VAL A 117 -0.15 7.32 -8.72
CA VAL A 117 0.79 6.25 -8.34
C VAL A 117 0.08 5.18 -7.53
N SER A 118 0.71 4.02 -7.47
CA SER A 118 0.37 2.95 -6.55
C SER A 118 1.65 2.52 -5.83
N ASP A 119 1.50 2.01 -4.61
CA ASP A 119 2.54 1.44 -3.76
C ASP A 119 2.84 -0.03 -4.11
N HIS A 120 1.85 -0.80 -4.56
CA HIS A 120 2.03 -2.18 -5.01
C HIS A 120 0.90 -2.70 -5.90
N GLY A 121 1.17 -3.80 -6.61
CA GLY A 121 0.14 -4.63 -7.23
C GLY A 121 -0.46 -5.67 -6.27
N PHE A 122 -1.13 -6.70 -6.82
CA PHE A 122 -1.81 -7.76 -6.06
C PHE A 122 -1.71 -9.13 -6.71
N ALA A 123 -1.66 -10.17 -5.88
CA ALA A 123 -1.79 -11.56 -6.30
C ALA A 123 -3.01 -12.23 -5.64
N ALA A 124 -3.55 -13.25 -6.32
CA ALA A 124 -4.63 -14.06 -5.78
C ALA A 124 -4.11 -15.07 -4.74
N VAL A 125 -4.92 -15.32 -3.71
CA VAL A 125 -4.62 -16.24 -2.62
C VAL A 125 -5.67 -17.34 -2.58
N GLU A 126 -5.20 -18.56 -2.42
CA GLU A 126 -6.02 -19.77 -2.25
C GLU A 126 -5.84 -20.37 -0.84
N GLN A 127 -4.65 -20.21 -0.26
CA GLN A 127 -4.32 -20.80 1.02
C GLN A 127 -3.38 -19.93 1.86
N GLU A 128 -3.72 -19.73 3.13
CA GLU A 128 -2.91 -18.99 4.09
C GLU A 128 -2.10 -19.96 4.99
N ILE A 129 -0.82 -19.68 5.16
CA ILE A 129 0.15 -20.41 6.00
C ILE A 129 0.30 -19.66 7.32
N GLN A 130 -0.05 -20.30 8.43
CA GLN A 130 0.16 -19.76 9.78
C GLN A 130 1.53 -20.22 10.29
N LEU A 131 2.59 -19.48 9.94
CA LEU A 131 3.96 -19.88 10.25
C LEU A 131 4.20 -19.99 11.77
N ASP A 132 3.61 -19.10 12.56
CA ASP A 132 3.70 -19.16 14.02
C ASP A 132 2.99 -20.40 14.62
N VAL A 133 1.96 -20.95 13.96
CA VAL A 133 1.38 -22.24 14.39
C VAL A 133 2.39 -23.36 14.21
N LEU A 134 3.13 -23.38 13.09
CA LEU A 134 4.18 -24.37 12.84
C LEU A 134 5.33 -24.23 13.84
N PHE A 135 5.73 -23.00 14.16
CA PHE A 135 6.73 -22.75 15.21
C PHE A 135 6.25 -23.22 16.59
N ALA A 136 4.98 -23.00 16.94
CA ALA A 136 4.41 -23.51 18.19
C ALA A 136 4.42 -25.05 18.24
N GLN A 137 4.10 -25.73 17.13
CA GLN A 137 4.15 -27.20 17.04
C GLN A 137 5.57 -27.77 17.26
N HIS A 138 6.60 -26.98 16.97
CA HIS A 138 8.01 -27.32 17.18
C HIS A 138 8.58 -26.77 18.51
N GLY A 139 7.73 -26.26 19.40
CA GLY A 139 8.14 -25.76 20.72
C GLY A 139 8.95 -24.46 20.67
N LEU A 140 8.87 -23.71 19.57
CA LEU A 140 9.51 -22.39 19.45
C LEU A 140 8.63 -21.26 19.99
N ILE A 141 7.34 -21.52 20.14
CA ILE A 141 6.37 -20.60 20.76
C ILE A 141 5.57 -21.40 21.78
N ASP A 142 5.53 -20.92 23.02
CA ASP A 142 4.75 -21.53 24.11
C ASP A 142 4.15 -20.45 25.03
N ALA A 143 3.64 -20.87 26.19
CA ALA A 143 3.04 -19.97 27.18
C ALA A 143 4.05 -19.02 27.87
N ASN A 144 5.35 -19.32 27.80
CA ASN A 144 6.42 -18.54 28.39
C ASN A 144 7.01 -17.51 27.41
N GLY A 145 6.74 -17.66 26.11
CA GLY A 145 7.13 -16.69 25.08
C GLY A 145 7.45 -17.33 23.74
N ALA A 146 8.10 -16.55 22.88
CA ALA A 146 8.56 -17.01 21.57
C ALA A 146 10.08 -16.96 21.50
N ARG A 147 10.72 -18.11 21.24
CA ARG A 147 12.14 -18.20 20.89
C ARG A 147 12.37 -17.91 19.40
N ALA A 148 11.36 -18.17 18.56
CA ALA A 148 11.27 -17.69 17.19
C ALA A 148 9.82 -17.34 16.86
N PHE A 149 9.61 -16.27 16.08
CA PHE A 149 8.28 -15.85 15.62
C PHE A 149 8.38 -15.15 14.27
N SER A 150 7.24 -15.04 13.60
CA SER A 150 7.12 -14.37 12.32
C SER A 150 6.34 -13.06 12.42
N ILE A 151 6.70 -12.10 11.58
CA ILE A 151 5.89 -10.93 11.25
C ILE A 151 5.45 -11.11 9.80
N ALA A 152 4.20 -11.50 9.61
CA ALA A 152 3.60 -11.74 8.31
C ALA A 152 3.17 -10.43 7.62
N ASN A 153 3.39 -10.37 6.31
CA ASN A 153 3.03 -9.26 5.42
C ASN A 153 2.44 -9.82 4.10
N GLY A 154 1.39 -10.63 4.20
CA GLY A 154 0.75 -11.24 3.04
C GLY A 154 1.67 -12.25 2.35
N GLY A 155 2.20 -11.89 1.18
CA GLY A 155 3.08 -12.73 0.36
C GLY A 155 4.46 -13.03 0.96
N SER A 156 4.83 -12.40 2.06
CA SER A 156 6.09 -12.65 2.77
C SER A 156 5.94 -12.62 4.28
N ALA A 157 6.95 -13.12 4.98
CA ALA A 157 7.09 -12.94 6.42
C ALA A 157 8.57 -12.83 6.82
N TYR A 158 8.89 -11.91 7.74
CA TYR A 158 10.17 -11.91 8.43
C TYR A 158 10.13 -12.88 9.60
N VAL A 159 11.22 -13.61 9.82
CA VAL A 159 11.38 -14.50 10.97
C VAL A 159 12.45 -13.93 11.88
N TYR A 160 12.12 -13.79 13.15
CA TYR A 160 13.04 -13.34 14.20
C TYR A 160 13.28 -14.50 15.17
N ALA A 161 14.52 -14.63 15.63
CA ALA A 161 14.93 -15.68 16.56
C ALA A 161 15.80 -15.10 17.67
N THR A 162 15.65 -15.64 18.88
CA THR A 162 16.34 -15.18 20.09
C THR A 162 17.78 -15.67 20.20
N ASP A 163 18.09 -16.80 19.57
CA ASP A 163 19.42 -17.42 19.58
C ASP A 163 19.64 -18.26 18.30
N SER A 164 20.87 -18.72 18.08
CA SER A 164 21.22 -19.50 16.88
C SER A 164 20.50 -20.85 16.81
N ALA A 165 20.23 -21.50 17.94
CA ALA A 165 19.52 -22.79 17.95
C ALA A 165 18.04 -22.61 17.58
N ALA A 166 17.41 -21.53 18.04
CA ALA A 166 16.06 -21.15 17.65
C ALA A 166 15.99 -20.76 16.17
N ARG A 167 17.00 -20.06 15.65
CA ARG A 167 17.13 -19.78 14.21
C ARG A 167 17.17 -21.06 13.39
N GLU A 168 18.06 -21.99 13.71
CA GLU A 168 18.20 -23.24 12.94
C GLU A 168 16.93 -24.09 12.98
N ALA A 169 16.26 -24.15 14.14
CA ALA A 169 14.98 -24.84 14.27
C ALA A 169 13.87 -24.16 13.44
N ALA A 170 13.78 -22.82 13.47
CA ALA A 170 12.80 -22.09 12.67
C ALA A 170 13.06 -22.24 11.16
N LEU A 171 14.34 -22.24 10.75
CA LEU A 171 14.75 -22.45 9.37
C LEU A 171 14.40 -23.86 8.87
N ALA A 172 14.58 -24.88 9.71
CA ALA A 172 14.16 -26.24 9.39
C ALA A 172 12.65 -26.31 9.13
N VAL A 173 11.83 -25.70 10.00
CA VAL A 173 10.37 -25.60 9.83
C VAL A 173 10.00 -24.86 8.54
N ALA A 174 10.67 -23.73 8.25
CA ALA A 174 10.42 -22.98 7.03
C ALA A 174 10.79 -23.77 5.76
N THR A 175 11.86 -24.56 5.82
CA THR A 175 12.31 -25.42 4.71
C THR A 175 11.30 -26.54 4.41
N GLU A 176 10.62 -27.07 5.43
CA GLU A 176 9.57 -28.08 5.28
C GLU A 176 8.33 -27.58 4.51
N LEU A 177 8.15 -26.25 4.37
CA LEU A 177 7.10 -25.70 3.51
C LEU A 177 7.29 -26.11 2.04
N GLY A 178 8.53 -26.44 1.65
CA GLY A 178 8.89 -26.95 0.34
C GLY A 178 8.45 -25.99 -0.77
N PRO A 179 7.68 -26.43 -1.77
CA PRO A 179 7.30 -25.58 -2.91
C PRO A 179 6.31 -24.45 -2.54
N ARG A 180 5.81 -24.40 -1.31
CA ARG A 180 4.83 -23.38 -0.87
C ARG A 180 5.49 -22.06 -0.49
N ALA A 181 6.77 -22.07 -0.17
CA ALA A 181 7.51 -20.87 0.20
C ALA A 181 9.00 -21.03 -0.10
N ARG A 182 9.66 -19.91 -0.42
CA ARG A 182 11.11 -19.81 -0.57
C ARG A 182 11.68 -19.08 0.64
N VAL A 183 12.72 -19.65 1.25
CA VAL A 183 13.53 -18.96 2.27
C VAL A 183 14.46 -17.96 1.59
N ILE A 184 14.57 -16.78 2.19
CA ILE A 184 15.44 -15.68 1.78
C ILE A 184 16.45 -15.45 2.92
N GLU A 185 17.73 -15.65 2.62
CA GLU A 185 18.80 -15.50 3.61
C GLU A 185 19.01 -14.02 3.99
N PRO A 186 19.58 -13.71 5.17
CA PRO A 186 19.76 -12.34 5.66
C PRO A 186 20.45 -11.39 4.68
N ASP A 187 21.50 -11.85 3.98
CA ASP A 187 22.22 -11.02 3.00
C ASP A 187 21.32 -10.63 1.81
N GLU A 188 20.44 -11.54 1.39
CA GLU A 188 19.46 -11.27 0.33
C GLU A 188 18.34 -10.34 0.85
N VAL A 189 17.89 -10.52 2.10
CA VAL A 189 16.95 -9.59 2.77
C VAL A 189 17.52 -8.17 2.77
N ALA A 190 18.76 -8.00 3.22
CA ALA A 190 19.42 -6.69 3.26
C ALA A 190 19.60 -6.09 1.86
N THR A 191 19.96 -6.92 0.86
CA THR A 191 20.10 -6.48 -0.54
C THR A 191 18.77 -6.00 -1.11
N LEU A 192 17.66 -6.60 -0.71
CA LEU A 192 16.30 -6.20 -1.10
C LEU A 192 15.78 -4.98 -0.31
N GLY A 193 16.56 -4.43 0.63
CA GLY A 193 16.15 -3.31 1.49
C GLY A 193 15.20 -3.72 2.62
N GLY A 194 15.16 -5.01 2.96
CA GLY A 194 14.40 -5.53 4.08
C GLY A 194 15.07 -5.30 5.43
N ASP A 195 14.41 -5.77 6.50
CA ASP A 195 14.92 -5.62 7.86
C ASP A 195 16.18 -6.49 8.08
N ALA A 196 17.31 -5.84 8.34
CA ALA A 196 18.60 -6.51 8.55
C ALA A 196 18.67 -7.29 9.87
N ASP A 197 17.76 -7.02 10.82
CA ASP A 197 17.68 -7.74 12.09
C ASP A 197 16.89 -9.05 11.98
N ALA A 198 16.24 -9.31 10.84
CA ALA A 198 15.54 -10.57 10.59
C ALA A 198 16.54 -11.73 10.49
N ALA A 199 16.23 -12.85 11.16
CA ALA A 199 17.06 -14.04 11.11
C ALA A 199 17.06 -14.70 9.71
N PHE A 200 15.95 -14.53 8.98
CA PHE A 200 15.73 -14.76 7.56
C PHE A 200 14.32 -14.25 7.19
N ALA A 201 13.97 -14.23 5.90
CA ALA A 201 12.59 -14.03 5.46
C ALA A 201 12.07 -15.26 4.70
N VAL A 202 10.76 -15.33 4.53
CA VAL A 202 10.11 -16.30 3.65
C VAL A 202 9.21 -15.58 2.67
N ILE A 203 9.19 -16.04 1.42
CA ILE A 203 8.30 -15.54 0.37
C ILE A 203 7.41 -16.68 -0.08
N ALA A 204 6.11 -16.47 -0.03
CA ALA A 204 5.12 -17.44 -0.42
C ALA A 204 5.15 -17.67 -1.95
N ALA A 205 4.91 -18.91 -2.36
CA ALA A 205 4.68 -19.24 -3.76
C ALA A 205 3.31 -18.71 -4.22
N PRO A 206 3.06 -18.58 -5.55
CA PRO A 206 1.77 -18.15 -6.07
C PRO A 206 0.60 -18.95 -5.48
N GLY A 207 -0.47 -18.25 -5.08
CA GLY A 207 -1.65 -18.85 -4.42
C GLY A 207 -1.50 -19.03 -2.91
N PHE A 208 -0.32 -18.79 -2.33
CA PHE A 208 -0.11 -18.83 -0.89
C PHE A 208 0.12 -17.44 -0.30
N SER A 209 -0.23 -17.27 0.98
CA SER A 209 0.13 -16.12 1.80
C SER A 209 0.49 -16.56 3.22
N PHE A 210 0.99 -15.64 4.05
CA PHE A 210 1.24 -15.84 5.47
C PHE A 210 0.21 -15.12 6.33
N GLY A 211 -0.28 -15.80 7.35
CA GLY A 211 -1.19 -15.26 8.35
C GLY A 211 -0.50 -15.02 9.70
N THR A 212 -1.25 -14.47 10.65
CA THR A 212 -0.74 -14.01 11.95
C THR A 212 -1.15 -14.90 13.14
N LYS A 213 -1.83 -16.03 12.89
CA LYS A 213 -2.31 -16.89 13.98
C LYS A 213 -1.18 -17.70 14.58
N ARG A 214 -1.27 -17.94 15.89
CA ARG A 214 -0.35 -18.79 16.67
C ARG A 214 -0.95 -20.11 17.12
N THR A 215 -2.27 -20.27 16.96
CA THR A 215 -3.02 -21.47 17.33
C THR A 215 -3.97 -21.89 16.22
N GLY A 216 -4.44 -23.14 16.28
CA GLY A 216 -5.36 -23.69 15.29
C GLY A 216 -4.65 -24.40 14.13
N ALA A 217 -5.25 -24.36 12.95
CA ALA A 217 -4.70 -25.00 11.76
C ALA A 217 -3.53 -24.19 11.18
N ALA A 218 -2.42 -24.86 10.89
CA ALA A 218 -1.25 -24.24 10.22
C ALA A 218 -1.54 -23.81 8.77
N PHE A 219 -2.58 -24.38 8.17
CA PHE A 219 -2.97 -24.16 6.79
C PHE A 219 -4.45 -23.88 6.73
N ALA A 220 -4.84 -22.72 6.19
CA ALA A 220 -6.23 -22.32 6.03
C ALA A 220 -6.57 -22.10 4.55
N VAL A 221 -7.64 -22.73 4.07
CA VAL A 221 -8.16 -22.52 2.71
C VAL A 221 -8.93 -21.20 2.66
N THR A 222 -8.50 -20.27 1.82
CA THR A 222 -9.04 -18.90 1.72
C THR A 222 -9.22 -18.43 0.26
N PRO A 223 -9.93 -19.21 -0.58
CA PRO A 223 -10.10 -18.89 -2.00
C PRO A 223 -10.87 -17.58 -2.20
N GLY A 224 -10.63 -16.93 -3.33
CA GLY A 224 -11.33 -15.71 -3.71
C GLY A 224 -10.89 -14.47 -2.93
N ARG A 225 -9.67 -14.49 -2.37
CA ARG A 225 -9.03 -13.33 -1.73
C ARG A 225 -7.79 -12.91 -2.50
N GLY A 226 -7.29 -11.73 -2.18
CA GLY A 226 -6.04 -11.19 -2.71
C GLY A 226 -5.14 -10.68 -1.60
N THR A 227 -3.85 -10.62 -1.89
CA THR A 227 -2.87 -9.93 -1.02
C THR A 227 -1.70 -9.42 -1.86
N HIS A 228 -0.82 -8.68 -1.19
CA HIS A 228 0.42 -8.13 -1.72
C HIS A 228 1.58 -8.55 -0.79
N GLY A 229 2.77 -7.97 -0.98
CA GLY A 229 3.94 -8.24 -0.13
C GLY A 229 4.77 -9.45 -0.57
N TYR A 230 4.65 -9.88 -1.83
CA TYR A 230 5.53 -10.89 -2.43
C TYR A 230 6.90 -10.27 -2.81
N HIS A 231 7.77 -11.07 -3.44
CA HIS A 231 9.05 -10.60 -3.93
C HIS A 231 8.87 -9.36 -4.85
N PRO A 232 9.68 -8.29 -4.72
CA PRO A 232 9.52 -7.06 -5.51
C PRO A 232 9.61 -7.26 -7.03
N ALA A 233 10.30 -8.32 -7.47
CA ALA A 233 10.39 -8.68 -8.90
C ALA A 233 9.20 -9.53 -9.41
N ASP A 234 8.24 -9.89 -8.56
CA ASP A 234 7.01 -10.55 -9.01
C ASP A 234 6.20 -9.57 -9.88
N PRO A 235 5.86 -9.92 -11.14
CA PRO A 235 5.07 -9.05 -12.00
C PRO A 235 3.71 -8.64 -11.43
N ASN A 236 3.13 -9.44 -10.54
CA ASN A 236 1.88 -9.09 -9.86
C ASN A 236 2.07 -7.99 -8.81
N MET A 237 3.29 -7.73 -8.34
CA MET A 237 3.61 -6.62 -7.43
C MET A 237 3.89 -5.31 -8.18
N ALA A 238 3.91 -5.32 -9.51
CA ALA A 238 4.09 -4.12 -10.30
C ALA A 238 2.99 -3.10 -9.98
N ALA A 239 3.42 -1.90 -9.60
CA ALA A 239 2.55 -0.77 -9.33
C ALA A 239 2.40 0.14 -10.56
N SER A 240 1.35 0.96 -10.55
CA SER A 240 1.06 1.91 -11.63
C SER A 240 1.76 3.26 -11.42
N PHE A 241 2.16 3.89 -12.53
CA PHE A 241 2.59 5.30 -12.57
C PHE A 241 2.00 5.97 -13.80
N LEU A 242 1.25 7.06 -13.60
CA LEU A 242 0.76 7.95 -14.64
C LEU A 242 1.14 9.38 -14.29
N ALA A 243 1.60 10.14 -15.27
CA ALA A 243 1.88 11.57 -15.12
C ALA A 243 1.16 12.35 -16.22
N LEU A 244 0.38 13.34 -15.83
CA LEU A 244 -0.40 14.21 -16.72
C LEU A 244 -0.16 15.67 -16.34
N GLY A 245 -0.16 16.57 -17.31
CA GLY A 245 0.01 18.00 -17.09
C GLY A 245 0.29 18.75 -18.38
N GLY A 246 0.11 20.06 -18.40
CA GLY A 246 0.18 20.84 -19.64
C GLY A 246 1.56 20.81 -20.35
N ARG A 247 2.64 20.50 -19.62
CA ARG A 247 4.00 20.37 -20.19
C ARG A 247 4.52 18.92 -20.24
N VAL A 248 3.72 17.94 -19.81
CA VAL A 248 4.12 16.52 -19.85
C VAL A 248 3.99 16.01 -21.29
N GLN A 249 5.02 15.33 -21.80
CA GLN A 249 4.97 14.73 -23.13
C GLN A 249 4.36 13.32 -23.08
N PRO A 250 3.38 12.98 -23.95
CA PRO A 250 2.83 11.63 -24.01
C PRO A 250 3.87 10.63 -24.51
N ARG A 251 4.21 9.64 -23.68
CA ARG A 251 5.05 8.50 -24.05
C ARG A 251 4.91 7.35 -23.06
N ASP A 252 5.31 6.16 -23.50
CA ASP A 252 5.48 5.00 -22.64
C ASP A 252 6.87 5.04 -22.00
N LEU A 253 6.93 5.04 -20.67
CA LEU A 253 8.17 5.00 -19.90
C LEU A 253 8.69 3.58 -19.69
N GLY A 254 7.90 2.56 -20.06
CA GLY A 254 8.14 1.17 -19.67
C GLY A 254 8.11 1.01 -18.15
N THR A 255 8.96 0.12 -17.64
CA THR A 255 9.14 -0.06 -16.20
C THR A 255 10.07 1.01 -15.64
N ILE A 256 9.58 1.75 -14.65
CA ILE A 256 10.37 2.70 -13.86
C ILE A 256 10.59 2.15 -12.45
N ARG A 257 11.57 2.68 -11.73
CA ARG A 257 11.75 2.35 -10.31
C ARG A 257 10.88 3.28 -9.48
N MET A 258 10.20 2.75 -8.47
CA MET A 258 9.37 3.56 -7.57
C MET A 258 10.16 4.69 -6.90
N ILE A 259 11.43 4.44 -6.56
CA ILE A 259 12.34 5.45 -5.96
C ILE A 259 12.66 6.63 -6.88
N ASP A 260 12.37 6.54 -8.17
CA ASP A 260 12.54 7.62 -9.15
C ASP A 260 11.38 8.62 -9.11
N ILE A 261 10.23 8.27 -8.52
CA ILE A 261 9.02 9.10 -8.48
C ILE A 261 9.24 10.37 -7.64
N ALA A 262 9.73 10.24 -6.41
CA ALA A 262 9.95 11.37 -5.51
C ALA A 262 10.92 12.43 -6.09
N PRO A 263 12.13 12.09 -6.59
CA PRO A 263 13.00 13.08 -7.22
C PRO A 263 12.40 13.66 -8.52
N THR A 264 11.57 12.91 -9.24
CA THR A 264 10.82 13.44 -10.41
C THR A 264 9.87 14.56 -10.00
N VAL A 265 9.04 14.34 -8.98
CA VAL A 265 8.12 15.35 -8.46
C VAL A 265 8.88 16.55 -7.88
N ALA A 266 9.96 16.30 -7.13
CA ALA A 266 10.80 17.37 -6.57
C ALA A 266 11.40 18.27 -7.65
N ARG A 267 11.90 17.69 -8.75
CA ARG A 267 12.42 18.44 -9.90
C ARG A 267 11.33 19.31 -10.53
N TRP A 268 10.10 18.82 -10.65
CA TRP A 268 8.97 19.61 -11.16
C TRP A 268 8.64 20.80 -10.24
N LEU A 269 8.65 20.58 -8.92
CA LEU A 269 8.41 21.62 -7.91
C LEU A 269 9.59 22.59 -7.73
N GLY A 270 10.73 22.34 -8.37
CA GLY A 270 11.93 23.16 -8.20
C GLY A 270 12.59 23.02 -6.81
N VAL A 271 12.36 21.91 -6.11
CA VAL A 271 12.93 21.61 -4.80
C VAL A 271 14.00 20.52 -4.87
N ALA A 272 14.96 20.54 -3.96
CA ALA A 272 16.03 19.55 -3.91
C ALA A 272 15.67 18.39 -2.96
N LEU A 273 15.91 17.16 -3.39
CA LEU A 273 15.91 15.95 -2.55
C LEU A 273 17.31 15.33 -2.55
N PRO A 274 18.28 15.89 -1.83
CA PRO A 274 19.69 15.48 -1.89
C PRO A 274 19.94 14.06 -1.36
N SER A 275 19.01 13.52 -0.57
CA SER A 275 19.08 12.15 -0.04
C SER A 275 18.30 11.13 -0.88
N ALA A 276 17.68 11.54 -2.00
CA ALA A 276 17.00 10.61 -2.88
C ALA A 276 18.02 9.64 -3.52
N THR A 277 17.69 8.36 -3.51
CA THR A 277 18.52 7.30 -4.12
C THR A 277 18.10 6.98 -5.55
N GLY A 278 16.91 7.41 -5.97
CA GLY A 278 16.44 7.37 -7.35
C GLY A 278 16.94 8.54 -8.19
N ALA A 279 16.69 8.47 -9.49
CA ALA A 279 17.01 9.50 -10.47
C ALA A 279 15.72 10.11 -11.04
N PRO A 280 15.62 11.44 -11.18
CA PRO A 280 14.42 12.06 -11.71
C PRO A 280 14.22 11.72 -13.20
N ILE A 281 12.98 11.41 -13.55
CA ILE A 281 12.53 11.20 -14.92
C ILE A 281 12.21 12.56 -15.53
N ASP A 282 12.71 12.83 -16.74
CA ASP A 282 12.39 14.06 -17.45
C ASP A 282 11.04 13.94 -18.16
N LEU A 283 9.96 14.37 -17.50
CA LEU A 283 8.59 14.27 -18.03
C LEU A 283 8.30 15.25 -19.20
N ALA A 284 9.17 16.24 -19.44
CA ALA A 284 8.99 17.25 -20.48
C ALA A 284 9.83 16.99 -21.73
N ALA A 285 10.85 16.13 -21.63
CA ALA A 285 11.64 15.69 -22.78
C ALA A 285 10.84 14.76 -23.71
N ARG A 286 11.14 14.80 -25.01
CA ARG A 286 10.64 13.82 -25.98
C ARG A 286 11.44 12.52 -25.84
#